data_AF-A0A2A2ZB41-F1
#
_entry.id   AF-A0A2A2ZB41-F1
#
_cell.length_a   1.000
_cell.length_b   1.000
_cell.length_c   1.000
_cell.angle_alpha   90.00
_cell.angle_beta   90.00
_cell.angle_gamma   90.00
#
_symmetry.space_group_name_H-M   'P 1'
#
loop_
_entity.id
_entity.type
_entity.pdbx_description
1 polymer ?
#
loop_
_entity_poly.entity_id
_entity_poly.type
_entity_poly.pdbx_seq_one_letter_code
_entity_poly.pdbx_strand_id
1 'polypeptide(L)' 'MTGLYVVDTSRPIVGTTSHRDDAAADTAARRVSRNGGSARITLRDSITGDESEIRIYTPYEVALQDLVESESR' A
#
# COMPACT_ATOMS: atom_id res chain seq x y z
N MET A 1 18.61 -4.60 4.33
CA MET A 1 17.45 -5.50 4.24
C MET A 1 17.21 -5.82 2.78
N THR A 2 17.26 -7.10 2.40
CA THR A 2 17.01 -7.54 1.03
C THR A 2 15.61 -8.14 1.00
N GLY A 3 14.62 -7.35 0.58
CA GLY A 3 13.21 -7.74 0.61
C GLY A 3 12.40 -7.06 -0.48
N LEU A 4 11.19 -7.57 -0.73
CA LEU A 4 10.23 -6.98 -1.67
C LEU A 4 9.06 -6.39 -0.90
N TYR A 5 8.61 -5.22 -1.33
CA TYR A 5 7.39 -4.60 -0.84
C TYR A 5 6.20 -5.23 -1.54
N VAL A 6 5.39 -5.98 -0.82
CA VAL A 6 4.18 -6.62 -1.34
C VAL A 6 2.99 -5.74 -1.00
N VAL A 7 2.24 -5.34 -2.02
CA VAL A 7 0.96 -4.66 -1.87
C VAL A 7 -0.14 -5.69 -2.04
N ASP A 8 -0.86 -5.98 -0.96
CA ASP A 8 -2.05 -6.82 -0.95
C ASP A 8 -3.30 -5.94 -0.99
N THR A 9 -4.18 -6.18 -1.96
CA THR A 9 -5.42 -5.42 -2.14
C THR A 9 -6.61 -6.31 -1.83
N SER A 10 -7.52 -5.87 -0.96
CA SER A 10 -8.65 -6.71 -0.54
C SER A 10 -9.96 -6.42 -1.28
N ARG A 11 -10.11 -5.24 -1.90
CA ARG A 11 -11.22 -4.80 -2.80
C ARG A 11 -10.75 -3.59 -3.64
N PRO A 12 -11.38 -3.21 -4.77
CA PRO A 12 -12.39 -3.95 -5.54
C PRO A 12 -11.82 -5.15 -6.31
N ILE A 13 -10.50 -5.28 -6.41
CA ILE A 13 -9.81 -6.43 -7.02
C ILE A 13 -8.91 -7.05 -5.95
N VAL A 14 -9.01 -8.36 -5.75
CA VAL A 14 -8.06 -9.11 -4.91
C VAL A 14 -6.80 -9.34 -5.72
N GLY A 15 -5.66 -8.88 -5.23
CA GLY A 15 -4.41 -8.98 -5.96
C GLY A 15 -3.19 -8.62 -5.12
N THR A 16 -2.11 -9.35 -5.34
CA THR A 16 -0.80 -9.08 -4.73
C THR A 16 0.16 -8.60 -5.80
N THR A 17 0.74 -7.41 -5.61
CA THR A 17 1.82 -6.90 -6.47
C THR A 17 3.09 -6.74 -5.66
N SER A 18 4.25 -7.01 -6.26
CA SER A 18 5.54 -6.90 -5.58
C SER A 18 6.39 -5.80 -6.20
N HIS A 19 6.97 -4.96 -5.35
CA HIS A 19 7.78 -3.80 -5.72
C HIS A 19 9.14 -3.89 -5.05
N ARG A 20 10.17 -3.33 -5.70
CA ARG A 20 11.52 -3.22 -5.11
C ARG A 20 11.71 -1.95 -4.28
N ASP A 21 10.74 -1.04 -4.33
CA ASP A 21 10.82 0.31 -3.77
C ASP A 21 9.55 0.62 -2.96
N ASP A 22 9.71 1.19 -1.76
CA ASP A 22 8.61 1.57 -0.84
C ASP A 22 7.71 2.65 -1.44
N ALA A 23 8.27 3.63 -2.14
CA ALA A 23 7.51 4.74 -2.71
C ALA A 23 6.65 4.27 -3.92
N ALA A 24 7.16 3.31 -4.69
CA ALA A 24 6.37 2.66 -5.74
C ALA A 24 5.20 1.86 -5.16
N ALA A 25 5.44 1.11 -4.08
CA ALA A 25 4.41 0.37 -3.36
C ALA A 25 3.36 1.32 -2.72
N ASP A 26 3.80 2.42 -2.10
CA ASP A 26 2.94 3.46 -1.52
C ASP A 26 2.02 4.08 -2.57
N THR A 27 2.57 4.47 -3.72
CA THR A 27 1.79 5.05 -4.82
C THR A 27 0.74 4.07 -5.35
N ALA A 28 1.08 2.79 -5.47
CA ALA A 28 0.15 1.75 -5.90
C ALA A 28 -0.97 1.53 -4.86
N ALA A 29 -0.61 1.43 -3.58
CA ALA A 29 -1.56 1.23 -2.49
C ALA A 29 -2.54 2.41 -2.35
N ARG A 30 -2.04 3.66 -2.40
CA ARG A 30 -2.89 4.87 -2.39
C ARG A 30 -3.88 4.88 -3.56
N ARG A 31 -3.46 4.50 -4.77
CA ARG A 31 -4.36 4.42 -5.95
C ARG A 31 -5.49 3.43 -5.72
N VAL A 32 -5.22 2.30 -5.09
CA VAL A 32 -6.25 1.29 -4.77
C VAL A 32 -7.25 1.87 -3.77
N SER A 33 -6.77 2.55 -2.72
CA SER A 33 -7.61 3.21 -1.72
C SER A 33 -8.43 4.37 -2.23
N ARG A 34 -7.89 5.19 -3.13
CA ARG A 34 -8.66 6.23 -3.81
C ARG A 34 -9.84 5.68 -4.62
N ASN A 35 -9.70 4.46 -5.15
CA ASN A 35 -10.77 3.78 -5.89
C ASN A 35 -11.72 2.97 -4.98
N GLY A 36 -11.68 3.19 -3.66
CA GLY A 36 -12.56 2.53 -2.69
C GLY A 36 -12.04 1.18 -2.18
N GLY A 37 -10.77 0.86 -2.43
CA GLY A 37 -10.16 -0.41 -2.09
C GLY A 37 -9.18 -0.38 -0.91
N SER A 38 -9.24 -1.32 0.02
CA SER A 38 -8.21 -1.38 1.07
C SER A 38 -6.95 -2.04 0.53
N ALA A 39 -5.80 -1.43 0.79
CA ALA A 39 -4.48 -1.95 0.43
C ALA A 39 -3.57 -2.06 1.67
N ARG A 40 -2.71 -3.06 1.71
CA ARG A 40 -1.71 -3.25 2.77
C ARG A 40 -0.35 -3.45 2.13
N ILE A 41 0.67 -2.81 2.70
CA ILE A 41 2.06 -3.04 2.32
C ILE A 41 2.71 -3.93 3.37
N THR A 42 3.24 -5.06 2.93
CA THR A 42 4.11 -5.92 3.73
C THR A 42 5.52 -5.94 3.14
N LEU A 43 6.55 -5.98 3.99
CA LEU A 43 7.91 -6.28 3.57
C LEU A 43 8.09 -7.79 3.65
N ARG A 44 8.30 -8.42 2.50
CA ARG A 44 8.64 -9.84 2.43
C ARG A 44 10.16 -10.01 2.43
N ASP A 45 10.68 -10.69 3.45
CA ASP A 45 12.08 -11.07 3.53
C ASP A 45 12.42 -12.10 2.46
N SER A 46 13.47 -11.87 1.67
CA SER A 46 13.86 -12.76 0.57
C SER A 46 14.57 -14.05 1.02
N ILE A 47 15.03 -14.10 2.26
CA ILE A 47 15.79 -15.21 2.85
C ILE A 47 14.86 -16.10 3.67
N THR A 48 14.05 -15.53 4.56
CA THR A 48 13.15 -16.32 5.43
C THR A 48 11.76 -16.49 4.84
N GLY A 49 11.36 -15.61 3.93
CA GLY A 49 10.00 -15.56 3.39
C GLY A 49 8.99 -14.90 4.33
N ASP A 50 9.43 -14.40 5.49
CA ASP A 50 8.56 -13.75 6.46
C ASP A 50 8.01 -12.44 5.91
N GLU A 51 6.73 -12.17 6.19
CA GLU A 51 6.07 -10.93 5.83
C GLU A 51 5.85 -10.07 7.07
N SER A 52 6.38 -8.85 7.05
CA SER A 52 6.17 -7.85 8.10
C SER A 52 5.27 -6.74 7.59
N GLU A 53 4.19 -6.44 8.31
CA GLU A 53 3.32 -5.32 7.96
C GLU A 53 4.07 -3.99 8.12
N ILE A 54 4.06 -3.17 7.07
CA ILE A 54 4.66 -1.84 7.09
C ILE A 54 3.58 -0.77 7.29
N ARG A 55 2.54 -0.80 6.44
CA ARG A 55 1.47 0.21 6.42
C ARG A 55 0.16 -0.39 5.90
N ILE A 56 -0.95 0.19 6.35
CA ILE A 56 -2.29 -0.10 5.86
C ILE A 56 -2.87 1.18 5.27
N TYR A 57 -3.54 1.04 4.13
CA TYR A 57 -4.25 2.10 3.43
C TYR A 57 -5.72 1.73 3.43
N THR A 58 -6.48 2.40 4.30
CA THR A 58 -7.93 2.31 4.27
C THR A 58 -8.50 3.41 3.37
N PRO A 59 -9.58 3.15 2.61
CA PRO A 59 -10.16 4.13 1.69
C PRO A 59 -10.50 5.47 2.38
N TYR A 60 -11.00 5.41 3.62
CA TYR A 60 -11.39 6.59 4.37
C TYR A 60 -10.20 7.44 4.82
N GLU A 61 -9.15 6.81 5.35
CA GLU A 61 -7.95 7.54 5.80
C GLU A 61 -7.21 8.18 4.62
N VAL A 62 -7.13 7.48 3.48
CA VAL A 62 -6.53 8.04 2.27
C VAL A 62 -7.34 9.22 1.72
N ALA A 63 -8.67 9.11 1.71
CA ALA A 63 -9.53 10.22 1.28
C ALA A 63 -9.40 11.46 2.19
N LEU A 64 -9.25 11.27 3.50
CA LEU A 64 -8.99 12.36 4.44
C LEU A 64 -7.63 13.01 4.20
N GLN A 65 -6.59 12.19 3.99
CA GLN A 65 -5.25 12.70 3.73
C GLN A 65 -5.20 13.52 2.43
N ASP A 66 -5.87 13.04 1.38
CA ASP A 66 -6.01 13.77 0.11
C ASP A 66 -6.75 15.11 0.28
N LEU A 67 -7.78 15.15 1.13
CA LEU A 67 -8.51 16.38 1.44
C LEU A 67 -7.59 17.40 2.11
N VAL A 68 -6.84 16.98 3.14
CA VAL A 68 -5.87 17.85 3.84
C VAL A 68 -4.76 18.35 2.91
N GLU A 69 -4.23 17.48 2.06
CA GLU A 69 -3.22 17.85 1.05
C GLU A 69 -3.80 18.84 0.02
N SER A 70 -5.08 18.72 -0.34
CA SER A 70 -5.75 19.62 -1.27
C SER A 70 -6.06 21.00 -0.66
N GLU A 71 -6.39 21.07 0.63
CA GLU A 71 -6.64 22.33 1.35
C GLU A 71 -5.35 23.09 1.67
N SER A 72 -4.20 22.42 1.65
CA SER A 72 -2.88 23.02 1.92
C SER A 72 -2.21 23.62 0.68
N ARG A 73 -2.88 23.59 -0.49
CA ARG A 73 -2.36 24.03 -1.78
C ARG A 73 -2.98 25.34 -2.25
#